data_AF-K8XCZ3-F1
#
_entry.id   AF-K8XCZ3-F1
#
_cell.length_a   1.000
_cell.length_b   1.000
_cell.length_c   1.000
_cell.angle_alpha   90.00
_cell.angle_beta   90.00
_cell.angle_gamma   90.00
#
_symmetry.space_group_name_H-M   'P 1'
#
loop_
_entity.id
_entity.type
_entity.pdbx_description
1 polymer ?
#
loop_
_entity_poly.entity_id
_entity_poly.type
_entity_poly.pdbx_seq_one_letter_code
_entity_poly.pdbx_strand_id
1 'polypeptide(L)'
;MDRALPTTTPFFASVDDVIARLAETGYLSDKGTATAVFLADRLGKPLLIEGPAGVGKTELARAVAETTGAELVRLQCYEGVDEARALYEWNHAKQILRIQAGSDHSWDSTKADVFSEEFLLSRPLLTAIRREDPTVLLIDETDKADVEIEGLLLEVLSDFAVTVPELGTITATRKPFVVLTSNATRELSEALKRRCLFLHLDFPDAELERRILASRVPELPEAVAEQLVRTIRVLRGMQLKKLPSVAETIDWGRTLLALGLDTLDDDAVRATMGVVLKHQSDQLRAAAELRLN
;
A
#
# COMPACT_ATOMS: atom_id res chain seq x y z
N MET A 1 31.66 7.34 20.45
CA MET A 1 31.52 7.35 18.98
C MET A 1 30.16 7.93 18.68
N ASP A 2 30.13 9.15 18.17
CA ASP A 2 28.91 9.86 17.78
C ASP A 2 28.30 9.11 16.60
N ARG A 3 27.27 8.30 16.86
CA ARG A 3 26.58 7.53 15.83
C ARG A 3 25.67 8.52 15.11
N ALA A 4 26.05 8.94 13.90
CA ALA A 4 25.27 9.90 13.12
C ALA A 4 23.82 9.41 13.03
N LEU A 5 22.87 10.23 13.51
CA LEU A 5 21.45 9.91 13.44
C LEU A 5 21.06 9.71 11.96
N PRO A 6 20.18 8.74 11.65
CA PRO A 6 19.76 8.50 10.27
C PRO A 6 19.22 9.80 9.66
N THR A 7 19.76 10.19 8.51
CA THR A 7 19.36 11.45 7.85
C THR A 7 18.09 11.24 7.05
N THR A 8 17.03 11.99 7.35
CA THR A 8 15.88 12.18 6.47
C THR A 8 16.17 13.36 5.55
N THR A 9 16.55 13.09 4.31
CA THR A 9 16.51 14.12 3.26
C THR A 9 15.07 14.20 2.77
N PRO A 10 14.34 15.32 3.00
CA PRO A 10 12.94 15.43 2.60
C PRO A 10 12.81 15.34 1.08
N PHE A 11 11.76 14.67 0.63
CA PHE A 11 11.44 14.53 -0.78
C PHE A 11 10.65 15.71 -1.35
N PHE A 12 9.86 16.38 -0.51
CA PHE A 12 8.90 17.40 -0.94
C PHE A 12 9.18 18.78 -0.35
N ALA A 13 9.01 19.81 -1.18
CA ALA A 13 9.25 21.19 -0.79
C ALA A 13 8.08 21.79 0.02
N SER A 14 6.84 21.45 -0.34
CA SER A 14 5.61 21.98 0.26
C SER A 14 4.43 21.01 0.07
N VAL A 15 3.28 21.33 0.69
CA VAL A 15 2.04 20.57 0.46
C VAL A 15 1.56 20.69 -1.00
N ASP A 16 1.71 21.86 -1.62
CA ASP A 16 1.32 22.07 -3.02
C ASP A 16 2.25 21.30 -3.98
N ASP A 17 3.53 21.15 -3.62
CA ASP A 17 4.49 20.30 -4.34
C ASP A 17 4.09 18.82 -4.30
N VAL A 18 3.59 18.33 -3.14
CA VAL A 18 3.03 16.97 -3.03
C VAL A 18 1.83 16.81 -3.97
N ILE A 19 0.88 17.75 -3.96
CA ILE A 19 -0.32 17.69 -4.81
C ILE A 19 0.08 17.62 -6.28
N ALA A 20 0.98 18.52 -6.72
CA ALA A 20 1.42 18.61 -8.10
C ALA A 20 2.11 17.32 -8.56
N ARG A 21 3.10 16.85 -7.79
CA ARG A 21 3.89 15.66 -8.17
C ARG A 21 3.07 14.39 -8.13
N LEU A 22 2.21 14.19 -7.12
CA LEU A 22 1.31 13.02 -7.09
C LEU A 22 0.35 13.00 -8.29
N ALA A 23 -0.10 14.17 -8.75
CA ALA A 23 -0.96 14.25 -9.92
C ALA A 23 -0.25 13.80 -11.21
N GLU A 24 1.07 13.98 -11.33
CA GLU A 24 1.87 13.54 -12.47
C GLU A 24 1.87 12.00 -12.62
N THR A 25 1.72 11.25 -11.52
CA THR A 25 1.60 9.78 -11.55
C THR A 25 0.14 9.31 -11.67
N GLY A 26 -0.81 10.24 -11.86
CA GLY A 26 -2.24 9.95 -11.90
C GLY A 26 -2.86 9.65 -10.53
N TYR A 27 -2.20 10.05 -9.43
CA TYR A 27 -2.78 10.02 -8.09
C TYR A 27 -3.30 11.41 -7.69
N LEU A 28 -4.62 11.57 -7.72
CA LEU A 28 -5.24 12.85 -7.35
C LEU A 28 -5.48 12.90 -5.85
N SER A 29 -4.68 13.69 -5.15
CA SER A 29 -4.80 13.91 -3.71
C SER A 29 -5.60 15.17 -3.39
N ASP A 30 -6.36 15.12 -2.29
CA ASP A 30 -6.90 16.32 -1.65
C ASP A 30 -5.84 16.96 -0.74
N LYS A 31 -6.15 18.15 -0.21
CA LYS A 31 -5.20 18.87 0.66
C LYS A 31 -4.90 18.10 1.94
N GLY A 32 -5.84 17.33 2.48
CA GLY A 32 -5.66 16.52 3.68
C GLY A 32 -4.62 15.42 3.46
N THR A 33 -4.79 14.64 2.39
CA THR A 33 -3.87 13.58 1.97
C THR A 33 -2.48 14.13 1.70
N ALA A 34 -2.38 15.21 0.93
CA ALA A 34 -1.08 15.83 0.63
C ALA A 34 -0.38 16.38 1.87
N THR A 35 -1.14 16.94 2.83
CA THR A 35 -0.59 17.40 4.11
C THR A 35 -0.04 16.23 4.93
N ALA A 36 -0.76 15.11 4.98
CA ALA A 36 -0.31 13.91 5.71
C ALA A 36 0.99 13.34 5.13
N VAL A 37 1.09 13.25 3.79
CA VAL A 37 2.31 12.82 3.09
C VAL A 37 3.47 13.78 3.34
N PHE A 38 3.23 15.09 3.22
CA PHE A 38 4.25 16.12 3.48
C PHE A 38 4.77 16.05 4.92
N LEU A 39 3.89 15.87 5.91
CA LEU A 39 4.27 15.74 7.30
C LEU A 39 5.01 14.42 7.59
N ALA A 40 4.61 13.32 6.96
CA ALA A 40 5.31 12.04 7.07
C ALA A 40 6.74 12.15 6.55
N ASP A 41 6.93 12.78 5.39
CA ASP A 41 8.24 13.05 4.79
C ASP A 41 9.09 13.96 5.69
N ARG A 42 8.51 15.08 6.15
CA ARG A 42 9.25 16.07 6.95
C ARG A 42 9.63 15.56 8.34
N LEU A 43 8.76 14.80 8.99
CA LEU A 43 8.95 14.31 10.35
C LEU A 43 9.65 12.95 10.40
N GLY A 44 9.79 12.25 9.26
CA GLY A 44 10.29 10.89 9.21
C GLY A 44 9.43 9.91 10.03
N LYS A 45 8.13 10.18 10.11
CA LYS A 45 7.16 9.34 10.84
C LYS A 45 6.40 8.44 9.87
N PRO A 46 6.12 7.18 10.22
CA PRO A 46 5.26 6.32 9.42
C PRO A 46 3.86 6.93 9.22
N LEU A 47 3.28 6.70 8.04
CA LEU A 47 1.91 7.11 7.71
C LEU A 47 0.98 5.90 7.72
N LEU A 48 0.06 5.84 8.67
CA LEU A 48 -1.02 4.84 8.71
C LEU A 48 -2.22 5.37 7.94
N ILE A 49 -2.64 4.63 6.92
CA ILE A 49 -3.77 4.92 6.06
C ILE A 49 -4.88 3.90 6.33
N GLU A 50 -5.99 4.36 6.88
CA GLU A 50 -7.21 3.56 7.09
C GLU A 50 -8.31 3.98 6.12
N GLY A 51 -9.15 3.03 5.70
CA GLY A 51 -10.26 3.32 4.80
C GLY A 51 -10.85 2.07 4.17
N PRO A 52 -11.92 2.18 3.37
CA PRO A 52 -12.48 1.05 2.61
C PRO A 52 -11.48 0.47 1.60
N ALA A 53 -11.73 -0.75 1.12
CA ALA A 53 -10.93 -1.34 0.05
C ALA A 53 -11.14 -0.55 -1.26
N GLY A 54 -10.06 -0.35 -2.03
CA GLY A 54 -10.15 0.25 -3.37
C GLY A 54 -10.31 1.77 -3.41
N VAL A 55 -10.01 2.50 -2.32
CA VAL A 55 -9.96 3.98 -2.30
C VAL A 55 -8.57 4.57 -2.60
N GLY A 56 -7.58 3.73 -2.93
CA GLY A 56 -6.25 4.18 -3.34
C GLY A 56 -5.17 4.24 -2.24
N LYS A 57 -5.35 3.54 -1.11
CA LYS A 57 -4.35 3.50 -0.02
C LYS A 57 -2.98 2.98 -0.47
N THR A 58 -2.97 1.81 -1.12
CA THR A 58 -1.76 1.18 -1.68
C THR A 58 -1.18 1.98 -2.84
N GLU A 59 -2.05 2.60 -3.65
CA GLU A 59 -1.64 3.42 -4.79
C GLU A 59 -0.93 4.70 -4.34
N LEU A 60 -1.29 5.28 -3.18
CA LEU A 60 -0.57 6.43 -2.63
C LEU A 60 0.91 6.12 -2.38
N ALA A 61 1.23 4.96 -1.81
CA ALA A 61 2.62 4.55 -1.59
C ALA A 61 3.38 4.38 -2.91
N ARG A 62 2.73 3.81 -3.93
CA ARG A 62 3.29 3.68 -5.28
C ARG A 62 3.57 5.05 -5.91
N ALA A 63 2.61 5.96 -5.83
CA ALA A 63 2.74 7.32 -6.35
C ALA A 63 3.88 8.09 -5.65
N VAL A 64 4.02 7.95 -4.33
CA VAL A 64 5.16 8.54 -3.59
C VAL A 64 6.48 7.93 -4.07
N ALA A 65 6.57 6.61 -4.25
CA ALA A 65 7.79 5.97 -4.75
C ALA A 65 8.17 6.47 -6.15
N GLU A 66 7.22 6.51 -7.07
CA GLU A 66 7.41 6.94 -8.45
C GLU A 66 7.82 8.42 -8.53
N THR A 67 7.11 9.32 -7.84
CA THR A 67 7.43 10.75 -7.85
C THR A 67 8.80 11.06 -7.26
N THR A 68 9.25 10.27 -6.28
CA THR A 68 10.51 10.50 -5.57
C THR A 68 11.69 9.71 -6.16
N GLY A 69 11.44 8.86 -7.15
CA GLY A 69 12.42 7.92 -7.69
C GLY A 69 12.91 6.90 -6.66
N ALA A 70 12.14 6.68 -5.59
CA ALA A 70 12.48 5.76 -4.52
C ALA A 70 12.07 4.33 -4.87
N GLU A 71 12.87 3.37 -4.40
CA GLU A 71 12.52 1.95 -4.55
C GLU A 71 11.33 1.62 -3.66
N LEU A 72 10.30 0.99 -4.22
CA LEU A 72 9.13 0.53 -3.47
C LEU A 72 9.37 -0.88 -2.93
N VAL A 73 9.58 -0.99 -1.62
CA VAL A 73 9.68 -2.27 -0.92
C VAL A 73 8.33 -2.57 -0.26
N ARG A 74 7.73 -3.71 -0.58
CA ARG A 74 6.40 -4.09 -0.07
C ARG A 74 6.47 -5.30 0.87
N LEU A 75 5.96 -5.13 2.08
CA LEU A 75 5.53 -6.20 2.97
C LEU A 75 4.02 -6.37 2.85
N GLN A 76 3.58 -7.51 2.33
CA GLN A 76 2.15 -7.86 2.32
C GLN A 76 1.81 -8.59 3.62
N CYS A 77 0.89 -8.05 4.41
CA CYS A 77 0.34 -8.73 5.56
C CYS A 77 -0.86 -9.60 5.15
N TYR A 78 -0.89 -10.79 5.74
CA TYR A 78 -1.98 -11.77 5.64
C TYR A 78 -1.88 -12.67 6.89
N GLU A 79 -2.93 -13.42 7.18
CA GLU A 79 -2.99 -14.31 8.33
C GLU A 79 -1.87 -15.37 8.27
N GLY A 80 -1.06 -15.48 9.33
CA GLY A 80 0.08 -16.40 9.37
C GLY A 80 1.33 -15.90 8.62
N VAL A 81 1.45 -14.61 8.29
CA VAL A 81 2.76 -14.02 7.96
C VAL A 81 3.64 -14.03 9.22
N ASP A 82 4.88 -14.48 9.08
CA ASP A 82 5.83 -14.64 10.19
C ASP A 82 7.05 -13.73 10.05
N GLU A 83 7.86 -13.66 11.11
CA GLU A 83 9.10 -12.88 11.13
C GLU A 83 10.04 -13.30 10.00
N ALA A 84 10.12 -14.59 9.68
CA ALA A 84 11.00 -15.11 8.63
C ALA A 84 10.65 -14.56 7.23
N ARG A 85 9.36 -14.34 6.94
CA ARG A 85 8.91 -13.73 5.67
C ARG A 85 8.95 -12.20 5.68
N ALA A 86 8.84 -11.58 6.86
CA ALA A 86 8.87 -10.13 6.99
C ALA A 86 10.29 -9.57 7.04
N LEU A 87 11.19 -10.24 7.76
CA LEU A 87 12.50 -9.73 8.19
C LEU A 87 13.67 -10.36 7.42
N TYR A 88 13.95 -11.64 7.64
CA TYR A 88 15.01 -12.38 6.94
C TYR A 88 14.82 -13.90 7.08
N GLU A 89 15.45 -14.66 6.19
CA GLU A 89 15.65 -16.10 6.36
C GLU A 89 17.09 -16.48 5.98
N TRP A 90 17.55 -17.61 6.52
CA TRP A 90 18.84 -18.18 6.14
C TRP A 90 18.67 -19.13 4.94
N ASN A 91 19.51 -18.99 3.92
CA ASN A 91 19.55 -19.89 2.78
C ASN A 91 20.20 -21.22 3.17
N HIS A 92 19.43 -22.10 3.80
CA HIS A 92 19.91 -23.40 4.29
C HIS A 92 20.47 -24.29 3.18
N ALA A 93 19.90 -24.24 1.96
CA ALA A 93 20.41 -25.03 0.84
C ALA A 93 21.85 -24.59 0.47
N LYS A 94 22.09 -23.28 0.40
CA LYS A 94 23.43 -22.73 0.14
C LYS A 94 24.39 -23.03 1.29
N GLN A 95 23.92 -22.95 2.55
CA GLN A 95 24.72 -23.33 3.73
C GLN A 95 25.16 -24.80 3.67
N ILE A 96 24.25 -25.73 3.35
CA ILE A 96 24.57 -27.16 3.22
C ILE A 96 25.60 -27.40 2.11
N LEU A 97 25.43 -26.76 0.95
CA LEU A 97 26.39 -26.85 -0.15
C LEU A 97 27.78 -26.35 0.27
N ARG A 98 27.85 -25.25 1.02
CA ARG A 98 29.11 -24.70 1.56
C ARG A 98 29.78 -25.66 2.54
N ILE A 99 29.01 -26.26 3.45
CA ILE A 99 29.51 -27.26 4.41
C ILE A 99 30.04 -28.50 3.68
N GLN A 100 29.33 -28.99 2.67
CA GLN A 100 29.74 -30.18 1.89
C GLN A 100 30.98 -29.92 1.03
N ALA A 101 31.15 -28.69 0.53
CA ALA A 101 32.32 -28.30 -0.26
C ALA A 101 33.58 -28.01 0.59
N GLY A 102 33.42 -27.69 1.87
CA GLY A 102 34.52 -27.39 2.79
C GLY A 102 35.01 -28.63 3.54
N SER A 103 35.96 -29.37 2.97
CA SER A 103 36.41 -30.67 3.52
C SER A 103 37.43 -30.61 4.68
N ASP A 104 37.97 -29.44 5.05
CA ASP A 104 39.13 -29.36 5.98
C ASP A 104 39.08 -28.21 7.02
N HIS A 105 37.92 -27.61 7.29
CA HIS A 105 37.82 -26.48 8.25
C HIS A 105 37.36 -26.92 9.65
N SER A 106 37.92 -26.29 10.69
CA SER A 106 37.46 -26.42 12.09
C SER A 106 35.98 -26.04 12.21
N TRP A 107 35.23 -26.76 13.05
CA TRP A 107 33.81 -26.50 13.32
C TRP A 107 33.49 -25.02 13.61
N ASP A 108 34.34 -24.34 14.37
CA ASP A 108 34.15 -22.91 14.71
C ASP A 108 34.35 -21.98 13.50
N SER A 109 35.32 -22.28 12.63
CA SER A 109 35.51 -21.52 11.38
C SER A 109 34.39 -21.77 10.37
N THR A 110 33.87 -22.99 10.28
CA THR A 110 32.76 -23.33 9.38
C THR A 110 31.45 -22.71 9.85
N LYS A 111 31.21 -22.63 11.17
CA LYS A 111 30.02 -22.00 11.75
C LYS A 111 29.98 -20.48 11.46
N ALA A 112 31.09 -19.78 11.62
CA ALA A 112 31.16 -18.36 11.30
C ALA A 112 30.99 -18.07 9.80
N ASP A 113 31.42 -18.99 8.93
CA ASP A 113 31.33 -18.84 7.48
C ASP A 113 29.89 -18.99 6.95
N VAL A 114 29.13 -19.96 7.49
CA VAL A 114 27.75 -20.25 7.00
C VAL A 114 26.68 -19.28 7.51
N PHE A 115 26.94 -18.56 8.61
CA PHE A 115 26.07 -17.50 9.13
C PHE A 115 26.61 -16.11 8.78
N SER A 116 27.01 -15.93 7.53
CA SER A 116 27.49 -14.66 6.98
C SER A 116 26.44 -14.01 6.07
N GLU A 117 26.58 -12.72 5.78
CA GLU A 117 25.65 -11.97 4.92
C GLU A 117 25.37 -12.65 3.57
N GLU A 118 26.31 -13.45 3.07
CA GLU A 118 26.18 -14.19 1.81
C GLU A 118 25.02 -15.21 1.81
N PHE A 119 24.63 -15.71 2.97
CA PHE A 119 23.56 -16.70 3.14
C PHE A 119 22.25 -16.08 3.65
N LEU A 120 22.26 -14.78 3.98
CA LEU A 120 21.11 -14.08 4.51
C LEU A 120 20.20 -13.60 3.38
N LEU A 121 19.00 -14.17 3.29
CA LEU A 121 17.97 -13.72 2.37
C LEU A 121 17.20 -12.58 3.03
N SER A 122 17.51 -11.35 2.62
CA SER A 122 16.84 -10.15 3.11
C SER A 122 15.39 -10.12 2.63
N ARG A 123 14.45 -9.98 3.55
CA ARG A 123 13.01 -9.83 3.27
C ARG A 123 12.61 -8.35 3.38
N PRO A 124 11.36 -7.95 3.09
CA PRO A 124 11.00 -6.55 2.91
C PRO A 124 11.48 -5.59 4.00
N LEU A 125 11.35 -5.95 5.29
CA LEU A 125 11.78 -5.07 6.38
C LEU A 125 13.31 -4.90 6.39
N LEU A 126 14.08 -5.99 6.35
CA LEU A 126 15.54 -5.89 6.35
C LEU A 126 16.06 -5.21 5.07
N THR A 127 15.46 -5.51 3.92
CA THR A 127 15.78 -4.85 2.65
C THR A 127 15.56 -3.34 2.75
N ALA A 128 14.43 -2.88 3.30
CA ALA A 128 14.18 -1.45 3.46
C ALA A 128 15.15 -0.77 4.43
N ILE A 129 15.53 -1.46 5.52
CA ILE A 129 16.45 -0.94 6.53
C ILE A 129 17.90 -0.87 6.02
N ARG A 130 18.35 -1.84 5.22
CA ARG A 130 19.74 -1.89 4.70
C ARG A 130 19.99 -0.94 3.53
N ARG A 131 18.95 -0.48 2.84
CA ARG A 131 19.12 0.36 1.66
C ARG A 131 19.64 1.76 2.02
N GLU A 132 20.65 2.20 1.29
CA GLU A 132 21.21 3.56 1.40
C GLU A 132 20.49 4.56 0.49
N ASP A 133 19.88 4.05 -0.57
CA ASP A 133 19.09 4.82 -1.55
C ASP A 133 17.69 5.19 -1.02
N PRO A 134 17.04 6.23 -1.60
CA PRO A 134 15.64 6.52 -1.35
C PRO A 134 14.77 5.26 -1.41
N THR A 135 13.98 5.03 -0.36
CA THR A 135 13.15 3.83 -0.23
C THR A 135 11.78 4.20 0.33
N VAL A 136 10.72 3.69 -0.29
CA VAL A 136 9.36 3.70 0.25
C VAL A 136 9.07 2.29 0.74
N LEU A 137 8.79 2.15 2.04
CA LEU A 137 8.37 0.89 2.64
C LEU A 137 6.85 0.87 2.79
N LEU A 138 6.19 0.02 2.01
CA LEU A 138 4.75 -0.22 2.10
C LEU A 138 4.50 -1.49 2.93
N ILE A 139 3.80 -1.34 4.05
CA ILE A 139 3.26 -2.44 4.86
C ILE A 139 1.75 -2.49 4.58
N ASP A 140 1.35 -3.43 3.74
CA ASP A 140 0.01 -3.47 3.16
C ASP A 140 -0.90 -4.45 3.91
N GLU A 141 -2.17 -4.07 4.14
CA GLU A 141 -3.17 -4.86 4.88
C GLU A 141 -2.73 -5.25 6.30
N THR A 142 -2.16 -4.28 7.03
CA THR A 142 -1.62 -4.48 8.39
C THR A 142 -2.65 -5.06 9.36
N ASP A 143 -3.94 -4.81 9.13
CA ASP A 143 -5.06 -5.36 9.92
C ASP A 143 -5.18 -6.88 9.84
N LYS A 144 -4.60 -7.51 8.82
CA LYS A 144 -4.54 -8.97 8.65
C LYS A 144 -3.31 -9.62 9.29
N ALA A 145 -2.37 -8.83 9.78
CA ALA A 145 -1.20 -9.36 10.47
C ALA A 145 -1.56 -9.83 11.88
N ASP A 146 -0.85 -10.82 12.39
CA ASP A 146 -0.99 -11.29 13.76
C ASP A 146 -0.25 -10.36 14.75
N VAL A 147 -0.51 -10.54 16.04
CA VAL A 147 0.08 -9.71 17.12
C VAL A 147 1.61 -9.76 17.14
N GLU A 148 2.19 -10.90 16.77
CA GLU A 148 3.65 -11.07 16.69
C GLU A 148 4.27 -10.13 15.65
N ILE A 149 3.64 -10.00 14.48
CA ILE A 149 4.09 -9.09 13.42
C ILE A 149 3.87 -7.64 13.83
N GLU A 150 2.76 -7.31 14.48
CA GLU A 150 2.60 -5.97 15.05
C GLU A 150 3.75 -5.64 16.02
N GLY A 151 4.14 -6.59 16.88
CA GLY A 151 5.28 -6.45 17.79
C GLY A 151 6.60 -6.18 17.07
N LEU A 152 6.88 -6.92 15.99
CA LEU A 152 8.05 -6.72 15.14
C LEU A 152 8.04 -5.34 14.47
N LEU A 153 6.90 -4.94 13.88
CA LEU A 153 6.75 -3.62 13.26
C LEU A 153 6.94 -2.50 14.28
N LEU A 154 6.46 -2.69 15.50
CA LEU A 154 6.65 -1.77 16.60
C LEU A 154 8.14 -1.55 16.91
N GLU A 155 8.93 -2.62 16.98
CA GLU A 155 10.39 -2.54 17.17
C GLU A 155 11.05 -1.80 15.99
N VAL A 156 10.80 -2.28 14.76
CA VAL A 156 11.44 -1.75 13.54
C VAL A 156 11.11 -0.27 13.34
N LEU A 157 9.86 0.14 13.49
CA LEU A 157 9.41 1.52 13.21
C LEU A 157 9.82 2.52 14.31
N SER A 158 10.25 2.04 15.49
CA SER A 158 10.70 2.93 16.56
C SER A 158 12.10 3.46 16.27
N ASP A 159 13.05 2.56 16.03
CA ASP A 159 14.47 2.90 15.89
C ASP A 159 14.98 2.80 14.45
N PHE A 160 14.14 2.34 13.50
CA PHE A 160 14.56 1.97 12.16
C PHE A 160 15.79 1.06 12.20
N ALA A 161 15.72 0.07 13.08
CA ALA A 161 16.77 -0.90 13.32
C ALA A 161 16.18 -2.30 13.49
N VAL A 162 16.98 -3.29 13.17
CA VAL A 162 16.64 -4.71 13.25
C VAL A 162 17.81 -5.44 13.90
N THR A 163 17.54 -6.30 14.87
CA THR A 163 18.57 -7.17 15.44
C THR A 163 18.51 -8.55 14.83
N VAL A 164 19.58 -8.93 14.13
CA VAL A 164 19.80 -10.29 13.65
C VAL A 164 20.74 -10.98 14.65
N PRO A 165 20.34 -12.06 15.34
CA PRO A 165 21.14 -12.66 16.40
C PRO A 165 22.59 -12.97 16.01
N GLU A 166 22.80 -13.42 14.76
CA GLU A 166 24.12 -13.78 14.25
C GLU A 166 24.93 -12.58 13.71
N LEU A 167 24.28 -11.50 13.28
CA LEU A 167 24.93 -10.34 12.64
C LEU A 167 24.93 -9.07 13.52
N GLY A 168 24.24 -9.11 14.64
CA GLY A 168 24.02 -7.96 15.52
C GLY A 168 22.92 -7.02 15.01
N THR A 169 22.89 -5.81 15.58
CA THR A 169 21.88 -4.79 15.26
C THR A 169 22.27 -3.99 14.02
N ILE A 170 21.44 -4.09 13.00
CA ILE A 170 21.53 -3.35 11.75
C ILE A 170 20.60 -2.13 11.88
N THR A 171 21.17 -0.94 11.79
CA THR A 171 20.41 0.32 11.86
C THR A 171 20.40 0.98 10.49
N ALA A 172 19.25 1.54 10.11
CA ALA A 172 19.10 2.20 8.82
C ALA A 172 20.03 3.41 8.70
N THR A 173 20.83 3.46 7.62
CA THR A 173 21.61 4.64 7.26
C THR A 173 20.69 5.77 6.79
N ARG A 174 19.65 5.42 6.03
CA ARG A 174 18.62 6.31 5.53
C ARG A 174 17.24 5.79 5.95
N LYS A 175 16.43 6.63 6.59
CA LYS A 175 15.07 6.21 6.98
C LYS A 175 14.18 6.09 5.73
N PRO A 176 13.49 4.96 5.54
CA PRO A 176 12.50 4.83 4.49
C PRO A 176 11.29 5.70 4.79
N PHE A 177 10.60 6.16 3.73
CA PHE A 177 9.25 6.70 3.85
C PHE A 177 8.30 5.53 4.05
N VAL A 178 7.67 5.41 5.22
CA VAL A 178 6.85 4.24 5.57
C VAL A 178 5.37 4.54 5.41
N VAL A 179 4.67 3.68 4.69
CA VAL A 179 3.21 3.67 4.58
C VAL A 179 2.67 2.35 5.11
N LEU A 180 1.75 2.42 6.08
CA LEU A 180 0.95 1.29 6.54
C LEU A 180 -0.46 1.45 5.98
N THR A 181 -1.04 0.39 5.42
CA THR A 181 -2.45 0.40 5.00
C THR A 181 -3.26 -0.54 5.88
N SER A 182 -4.52 -0.19 6.08
CA SER A 182 -5.49 -1.03 6.79
C SER A 182 -6.89 -0.84 6.19
N ASN A 183 -7.64 -1.94 6.08
CA ASN A 183 -9.05 -1.91 5.71
C ASN A 183 -9.97 -1.79 6.95
N ALA A 184 -9.37 -1.64 8.14
CA ALA A 184 -10.06 -1.64 9.43
C ALA A 184 -10.97 -2.86 9.64
N THR A 185 -10.62 -4.03 9.09
CA THR A 185 -11.36 -5.27 9.37
C THR A 185 -11.13 -5.76 10.79
N ARG A 186 -9.94 -5.46 11.32
CA ARG A 186 -9.55 -5.62 12.73
C ARG A 186 -8.94 -4.32 13.21
N GLU A 187 -9.17 -3.99 14.47
CA GLU A 187 -8.53 -2.84 15.09
C GLU A 187 -7.03 -3.11 15.35
N LEU A 188 -6.18 -2.22 14.83
CA LEU A 188 -4.74 -2.22 15.09
C LEU A 188 -4.46 -1.75 16.52
N SER A 189 -3.34 -2.22 17.09
CA SER A 189 -2.94 -1.83 18.44
C SER A 189 -2.73 -0.32 18.58
N GLU A 190 -3.12 0.22 19.75
CA GLU A 190 -2.89 1.61 20.12
C GLU A 190 -1.41 2.00 20.07
N ALA A 191 -0.52 1.06 20.40
CA ALA A 191 0.92 1.26 20.32
C ALA A 191 1.38 1.59 18.89
N LEU A 192 0.82 0.91 17.89
CA LEU A 192 1.18 1.11 16.48
C LEU A 192 0.60 2.42 15.97
N LYS A 193 -0.68 2.69 16.26
CA LYS A 193 -1.35 3.95 15.90
C LYS A 193 -0.59 5.16 16.43
N ARG A 194 -0.14 5.14 17.70
CA ARG A 194 0.60 6.25 18.34
C ARG A 194 1.98 6.53 17.73
N ARG A 195 2.57 5.57 17.02
CA ARG A 195 3.85 5.74 16.33
C ARG A 195 3.69 6.29 14.91
N CYS A 196 2.48 6.34 14.39
CA CYS A 196 2.18 6.77 13.03
C CYS A 196 1.49 8.15 13.02
N LEU A 197 1.63 8.87 11.91
CA LEU A 197 0.63 9.85 11.49
C LEU A 197 -0.58 9.09 10.96
N PHE A 198 -1.78 9.61 11.22
CA PHE A 198 -3.02 8.96 10.82
C PHE A 198 -3.69 9.70 9.67
N LEU A 199 -4.03 8.96 8.61
CA LEU A 199 -4.80 9.44 7.48
C LEU A 199 -5.99 8.50 7.27
N HIS A 200 -7.20 9.06 7.26
CA HIS A 200 -8.39 8.34 6.84
C HIS A 200 -8.70 8.68 5.37
N LEU A 201 -8.74 7.66 4.51
CA LEU A 201 -9.19 7.80 3.13
C LEU A 201 -10.57 7.16 2.98
N ASP A 202 -11.54 7.99 2.57
CA ASP A 202 -12.89 7.54 2.24
C ASP A 202 -13.12 7.62 0.73
N PHE A 203 -14.30 7.24 0.26
CA PHE A 203 -14.69 7.40 -1.13
C PHE A 203 -14.61 8.87 -1.55
N PRO A 204 -14.05 9.17 -2.74
CA PRO A 204 -13.94 10.54 -3.23
C PRO A 204 -15.31 11.17 -3.45
N ASP A 205 -15.34 12.51 -3.44
CA ASP A 205 -16.50 13.24 -3.93
C ASP A 205 -16.68 13.07 -5.45
N ALA A 206 -17.81 13.54 -5.97
CA ALA A 206 -18.16 13.37 -7.38
C ALA A 206 -17.15 14.03 -8.33
N GLU A 207 -16.59 15.16 -7.90
CA GLU A 207 -15.66 15.94 -8.72
C GLU A 207 -14.31 15.25 -8.79
N LEU A 208 -13.78 14.82 -7.64
CA LEU A 208 -12.55 14.06 -7.56
C LEU A 208 -12.67 12.72 -8.30
N GLU A 209 -13.80 12.01 -8.17
CA GLU A 209 -14.01 10.73 -8.84
C GLU A 209 -14.09 10.86 -10.37
N ARG A 210 -14.74 11.91 -10.89
CA ARG A 210 -14.72 12.23 -12.32
C ARG A 210 -13.31 12.50 -12.82
N ARG A 211 -12.55 13.30 -12.08
CA ARG A 211 -11.15 13.59 -12.44
C ARG A 211 -10.28 12.34 -12.42
N ILE A 212 -10.52 11.42 -11.47
CA ILE A 212 -9.85 10.12 -11.44
C ILE A 212 -10.20 9.30 -12.68
N LEU A 213 -11.48 9.25 -13.09
CA LEU A 213 -11.90 8.59 -14.32
C LEU A 213 -11.25 9.20 -15.56
N ALA A 214 -11.26 10.52 -15.70
CA ALA A 214 -10.63 11.21 -16.83
C ALA A 214 -9.12 10.93 -16.91
N SER A 215 -8.45 10.77 -15.77
CA SER A 215 -7.03 10.42 -15.73
C SER A 215 -6.76 8.95 -16.07
N ARG A 216 -7.59 8.01 -15.58
CA ARG A 216 -7.36 6.56 -15.72
C ARG A 216 -8.03 5.93 -16.94
N VAL A 217 -9.02 6.60 -17.50
CA VAL A 217 -9.83 6.19 -18.64
C VAL A 217 -10.08 7.43 -19.55
N PRO A 218 -9.04 8.02 -20.15
CA PRO A 218 -9.14 9.28 -20.89
C PRO A 218 -10.00 9.20 -22.17
N GLU A 219 -10.26 7.99 -22.66
CA GLU A 219 -11.09 7.71 -23.83
C GLU A 219 -12.59 7.74 -23.52
N LEU A 220 -12.97 7.72 -22.22
CA LEU A 220 -14.37 7.71 -21.80
C LEU A 220 -14.99 9.11 -22.02
N PRO A 221 -16.12 9.22 -22.75
CA PRO A 221 -16.80 10.50 -22.92
C PRO A 221 -17.22 11.11 -21.57
N GLU A 222 -17.00 12.42 -21.39
CA GLU A 222 -17.29 13.12 -20.12
C GLU A 222 -18.74 12.93 -19.65
N ALA A 223 -19.70 12.93 -20.59
CA ALA A 223 -21.11 12.69 -20.28
C ALA A 223 -21.36 11.29 -19.67
N VAL A 224 -20.65 10.26 -20.17
CA VAL A 224 -20.74 8.89 -19.64
C VAL A 224 -20.04 8.82 -18.28
N ALA A 225 -18.88 9.46 -18.13
CA ALA A 225 -18.18 9.54 -16.85
C ALA A 225 -19.05 10.20 -15.77
N GLU A 226 -19.73 11.30 -16.09
CA GLU A 226 -20.66 11.98 -15.18
C GLU A 226 -21.84 11.07 -14.77
N GLN A 227 -22.46 10.38 -15.74
CA GLN A 227 -23.54 9.43 -15.48
C GLN A 227 -23.07 8.27 -14.60
N LEU A 228 -21.88 7.73 -14.87
CA LEU A 228 -21.29 6.62 -14.11
C LEU A 228 -21.04 7.03 -12.66
N VAL A 229 -20.37 8.16 -12.43
CA VAL A 229 -20.12 8.68 -11.06
C VAL A 229 -21.43 8.97 -10.33
N ARG A 230 -22.42 9.53 -11.01
CA ARG A 230 -23.75 9.76 -10.43
C ARG A 230 -24.38 8.44 -9.98
N THR A 231 -24.37 7.40 -10.83
CA THR A 231 -24.93 6.09 -10.50
C THR A 231 -24.18 5.43 -9.35
N ILE A 232 -22.84 5.47 -9.35
CA ILE A 232 -22.02 4.95 -8.24
C ILE A 232 -22.34 5.63 -6.92
N ARG A 233 -22.54 6.95 -6.90
CA ARG A 233 -22.94 7.66 -5.69
C ARG A 233 -24.30 7.23 -5.17
N VAL A 234 -25.27 6.99 -6.06
CA VAL A 234 -26.57 6.44 -5.68
C VAL A 234 -26.38 5.04 -5.06
N LEU A 235 -25.58 4.17 -5.69
CA LEU A 235 -25.27 2.83 -5.18
C LEU A 235 -24.58 2.88 -3.79
N ARG A 236 -23.65 3.81 -3.57
CA ARG A 236 -22.99 4.03 -2.26
C ARG A 236 -23.96 4.52 -1.17
N GLY A 237 -25.06 5.17 -1.55
CA GLY A 237 -26.13 5.57 -0.63
C GLY A 237 -27.10 4.45 -0.27
N MET A 238 -27.03 3.29 -0.94
CA MET A 238 -27.88 2.14 -0.66
C MET A 238 -27.28 1.25 0.44
N GLN A 239 -28.13 0.46 1.11
CA GLN A 239 -27.70 -0.58 2.03
C GLN A 239 -27.24 -1.83 1.27
N LEU A 240 -26.06 -1.79 0.67
CA LEU A 240 -25.44 -2.91 -0.02
C LEU A 240 -24.50 -3.68 0.92
N LYS A 241 -24.26 -4.97 0.64
CA LYS A 241 -23.26 -5.74 1.38
C LYS A 241 -21.85 -5.21 1.13
N LYS A 242 -21.55 -4.85 -0.12
CA LYS A 242 -20.28 -4.25 -0.51
C LYS A 242 -20.55 -3.02 -1.36
N LEU A 243 -20.09 -1.87 -0.89
CA LEU A 243 -20.16 -0.62 -1.64
C LEU A 243 -19.13 -0.63 -2.79
N PRO A 244 -19.48 -0.09 -3.96
CA PRO A 244 -18.55 0.01 -5.08
C PRO A 244 -17.45 1.03 -4.77
N SER A 245 -16.20 0.62 -4.98
CA SER A 245 -14.98 1.38 -4.80
C SER A 245 -14.59 2.19 -6.04
N VAL A 246 -13.54 3.00 -5.92
CA VAL A 246 -12.98 3.76 -7.05
C VAL A 246 -12.42 2.79 -8.11
N ALA A 247 -11.82 1.67 -7.68
CA ALA A 247 -11.35 0.64 -8.61
C ALA A 247 -12.49 0.06 -9.45
N GLU A 248 -13.62 -0.28 -8.82
CA GLU A 248 -14.81 -0.79 -9.53
C GLU A 248 -15.40 0.28 -10.46
N THR A 249 -15.32 1.56 -10.10
CA THR A 249 -15.75 2.70 -10.94
C THR A 249 -14.90 2.82 -12.20
N ILE A 250 -13.56 2.72 -12.07
CA ILE A 250 -12.62 2.71 -13.20
C ILE A 250 -12.86 1.51 -14.12
N ASP A 251 -13.02 0.31 -13.53
CA ASP A 251 -13.26 -0.91 -14.29
C ASP A 251 -14.60 -0.89 -15.03
N TRP A 252 -15.61 -0.22 -14.46
CA TRP A 252 -16.88 0.00 -15.15
C TRP A 252 -16.71 0.91 -16.35
N GLY A 253 -15.97 2.02 -16.21
CA GLY A 253 -15.65 2.91 -17.32
C GLY A 253 -14.94 2.19 -18.47
N ARG A 254 -13.94 1.35 -18.15
CA ARG A 254 -13.24 0.51 -19.14
C ARG A 254 -14.17 -0.51 -19.81
N THR A 255 -15.12 -1.06 -19.06
CA THR A 255 -16.10 -2.01 -19.58
C THR A 255 -17.03 -1.36 -20.60
N LEU A 256 -17.51 -0.15 -20.32
CA LEU A 256 -18.37 0.60 -21.26
C LEU A 256 -17.64 0.88 -22.57
N LEU A 257 -16.36 1.29 -22.49
CA LEU A 257 -15.51 1.47 -23.67
C LEU A 257 -15.31 0.18 -24.45
N ALA A 258 -15.03 -0.93 -23.77
CA ALA A 258 -14.83 -2.23 -24.41
C ALA A 258 -16.09 -2.74 -25.13
N LEU A 259 -17.28 -2.35 -24.65
CA LEU A 259 -18.56 -2.66 -25.27
C LEU A 259 -18.97 -1.66 -26.37
N GLY A 260 -18.21 -0.57 -26.55
CA GLY A 260 -18.54 0.50 -27.50
C GLY A 260 -19.80 1.27 -27.12
N LEU A 261 -20.15 1.32 -25.83
CA LEU A 261 -21.31 2.05 -25.34
C LEU A 261 -20.95 3.51 -25.13
N ASP A 262 -21.75 4.39 -25.74
CA ASP A 262 -21.63 5.85 -25.68
C ASP A 262 -22.63 6.49 -24.71
N THR A 263 -23.52 5.69 -24.13
CA THR A 263 -24.51 6.12 -23.12
C THR A 263 -24.68 5.05 -22.04
N LEU A 264 -25.09 5.48 -20.84
CA LEU A 264 -25.42 4.60 -19.72
C LEU A 264 -26.94 4.48 -19.57
N ASP A 265 -27.57 3.76 -20.49
CA ASP A 265 -29.01 3.46 -20.44
C ASP A 265 -29.33 2.26 -19.52
N ASP A 266 -30.63 1.98 -19.33
CA ASP A 266 -31.08 0.95 -18.39
C ASP A 266 -30.57 -0.46 -18.77
N ASP A 267 -30.48 -0.75 -20.07
CA ASP A 267 -29.98 -2.02 -20.59
C ASP A 267 -28.47 -2.15 -20.38
N ALA A 268 -27.70 -1.08 -20.65
CA ALA A 268 -26.27 -1.02 -20.38
C ALA A 268 -25.99 -1.22 -18.88
N VAL A 269 -26.72 -0.54 -18.00
CA VAL A 269 -26.58 -0.71 -16.54
C VAL A 269 -26.90 -2.14 -16.16
N ARG A 270 -28.01 -2.71 -16.63
CA ARG A 270 -28.40 -4.09 -16.31
C ARG A 270 -27.35 -5.10 -16.77
N ALA A 271 -26.82 -4.95 -17.97
CA ALA A 271 -25.83 -5.85 -18.56
C ALA A 271 -24.46 -5.77 -17.87
N THR A 272 -24.10 -4.60 -17.31
CA THR A 272 -22.74 -4.33 -16.79
C THR A 272 -22.67 -4.15 -15.28
N MET A 273 -23.80 -4.14 -14.56
CA MET A 273 -23.84 -3.95 -13.10
C MET A 273 -23.05 -5.00 -12.31
N GLY A 274 -22.80 -6.19 -12.87
CA GLY A 274 -21.91 -7.20 -12.27
C GLY A 274 -20.44 -6.76 -12.16
N VAL A 275 -20.04 -5.72 -12.89
CA VAL A 275 -18.70 -5.11 -12.76
C VAL A 275 -18.55 -4.42 -11.42
N VAL A 276 -19.59 -3.74 -10.94
CA VAL A 276 -19.56 -2.91 -9.72
C VAL A 276 -20.20 -3.58 -8.51
N LEU A 277 -21.17 -4.48 -8.72
CA LEU A 277 -21.86 -5.21 -7.66
C LEU A 277 -21.55 -6.71 -7.74
N LYS A 278 -20.84 -7.23 -6.74
CA LYS A 278 -20.37 -8.63 -6.70
C LYS A 278 -21.35 -9.60 -6.05
N HIS A 279 -22.34 -9.11 -5.33
CA HIS A 279 -23.36 -9.94 -4.70
C HIS A 279 -24.68 -9.87 -5.47
N GLN A 280 -25.28 -11.04 -5.75
CA GLN A 280 -26.58 -11.11 -6.43
C GLN A 280 -27.68 -10.35 -5.66
N SER A 281 -27.66 -10.39 -4.32
CA SER A 281 -28.59 -9.62 -3.50
C SER A 281 -28.46 -8.11 -3.71
N ASP A 282 -27.23 -7.62 -3.90
CA ASP A 282 -26.95 -6.20 -4.14
C ASP A 282 -27.41 -5.80 -5.54
N GLN A 283 -27.20 -6.67 -6.55
CA GLN A 283 -27.70 -6.46 -7.91
C GLN A 283 -29.23 -6.39 -7.97
N LEU A 284 -29.93 -7.31 -7.29
CA LEU A 284 -31.40 -7.29 -7.21
C LEU A 284 -31.92 -6.01 -6.54
N ARG A 285 -31.26 -5.58 -5.45
CA ARG A 285 -31.61 -4.36 -4.73
C ARG A 285 -31.38 -3.11 -5.59
N ALA A 286 -30.23 -3.03 -6.25
CA ALA A 286 -29.90 -1.94 -7.15
C ALA A 286 -30.86 -1.87 -8.35
N ALA A 287 -31.21 -3.01 -8.96
CA ALA A 287 -32.16 -3.04 -10.07
C ALA A 287 -33.54 -2.52 -9.68
N ALA A 288 -34.03 -2.87 -8.47
CA ALA A 288 -35.31 -2.39 -7.96
C ALA A 288 -35.30 -0.87 -7.68
N GLU A 289 -34.25 -0.36 -7.03
CA GLU A 289 -34.14 1.06 -6.67
C GLU A 289 -33.87 1.97 -7.87
N LEU A 290 -33.06 1.51 -8.83
CA LEU A 290 -32.77 2.23 -10.07
C LEU A 290 -33.94 2.15 -11.07
N ARG A 291 -35.01 1.39 -10.76
CA ARG A 291 -36.19 1.19 -11.62
C ARG A 291 -35.84 0.71 -13.03
N LEU A 292 -34.85 -0.16 -13.12
CA LEU A 292 -34.47 -0.81 -14.38
C LEU A 292 -35.61 -1.78 -14.74
N ASN A 293 -36.58 -1.34 -15.55
CA ASN A 293 -37.70 -2.15 -16.03
C ASN A 293 -37.29 -3.06 -17.20
#